data_AF-A0A1J6IJH1-F1
#
_entry.id   AF-A0A1J6IJH1-F1
#
_cell.length_a   1.000
_cell.length_b   1.000
_cell.length_c   1.000
_cell.angle_alpha   90.00
_cell.angle_beta   90.00
_cell.angle_gamma   90.00
#
_symmetry.space_group_name_H-M   'P 1'
#
loop_
_entity.id
_entity.type
_entity.pdbx_description
1 polymer ?
#
loop_
_entity_poly.entity_id
_entity_poly.type
_entity_poly.pdbx_seq_one_letter_code
_entity_poly.pdbx_strand_id
1 'polypeptide(L)' 'MIKKAALGVALLVLLLALVIRPPSPKTCSTAGLPSTTSRIKLRDGRHLVYKEYGVPKKSANYNVIYVHSRL' A
#
# COMPACT_ATOMS: atom_id res chain seq x y z
N MET A 1 -4.59 30.41 34.87
CA MET A 1 -5.37 30.40 33.60
C MET A 1 -4.73 29.55 32.50
N ILE A 2 -3.40 29.61 32.34
CA ILE A 2 -2.64 28.89 31.29
C ILE A 2 -2.80 27.35 31.33
N LYS A 3 -2.81 26.74 32.52
CA LYS A 3 -2.95 25.27 32.66
C LYS A 3 -4.27 24.72 32.10
N LYS A 4 -5.37 25.48 32.23
CA LYS A 4 -6.68 25.10 31.69
C LYS A 4 -6.71 25.24 30.15
N ALA A 5 -6.05 26.27 29.61
CA ALA A 5 -5.89 26.44 28.17
C ALA A 5 -5.07 25.31 27.55
N ALA A 6 -3.95 24.92 28.17
CA ALA A 6 -3.11 23.81 27.70
C ALA A 6 -3.87 22.47 27.68
N LEU A 7 -4.70 22.20 28.70
CA LEU A 7 -5.55 21.01 28.74
C LEU A 7 -6.60 21.01 27.62
N GLY A 8 -7.20 22.18 27.34
CA GLY A 8 -8.14 22.35 26.23
C GLY A 8 -7.51 22.10 24.87
N VAL A 9 -6.30 22.61 24.64
CA VAL A 9 -5.55 22.38 23.39
C VAL A 9 -5.17 20.91 23.23
N ALA A 10 -4.71 20.24 24.29
CA ALA A 10 -4.37 18.82 24.24
C ALA A 10 -5.61 17.95 23.92
N LEU A 11 -6.76 18.26 24.51
CA LEU A 11 -8.02 17.58 24.22
C LEU A 11 -8.45 17.78 22.76
N LEU A 12 -8.31 19.00 22.23
CA LEU A 12 -8.64 19.31 20.84
C LEU A 12 -7.74 18.54 19.85
N VAL A 13 -6.43 18.47 20.11
CA VAL A 13 -5.48 17.71 19.28
C VAL A 13 -5.80 16.22 19.30
N LEU A 14 -6.16 15.66 20.46
CA LEU A 14 -6.55 14.25 20.59
C LEU A 14 -7.82 13.93 19.80
N LEU A 15 -8.83 14.82 19.85
CA LEU A 15 -10.07 14.68 19.08
C LEU A 15 -9.80 14.74 17.57
N LEU A 16 -8.96 15.66 17.11
CA LEU A 16 -8.57 15.75 15.70
C LEU A 16 -7.83 14.49 15.22
N ALA A 17 -6.93 13.94 16.03
CA ALA A 17 -6.21 12.71 15.71
C ALA A 17 -7.13 11.48 15.55
N LEU A 18 -8.24 11.44 16.29
CA LEU A 18 -9.25 10.37 16.17
C LEU A 18 -10.07 10.47 14.88
N VAL A 19 -10.33 11.67 14.39
CA VAL A 19 -11.13 11.92 13.18
C VAL A 19 -10.30 11.69 11.92
N ILE A 20 -9.01 12.03 11.93
CA ILE A 20 -8.11 11.96 10.77
C ILE A 20 -7.46 10.58 10.63
N ARG A 21 -8.05 9.52 11.20
CA ARG A 21 -7.52 8.16 11.05
C ARG A 21 -7.47 7.81 9.56
N PRO A 22 -6.31 7.44 9.00
CA PRO A 22 -6.25 7.01 7.61
C PRO A 22 -7.19 5.81 7.45
N PRO A 23 -7.93 5.73 6.32
CA PRO A 23 -8.75 4.56 6.05
C PRO A 23 -7.88 3.32 6.15
N SER A 24 -8.44 2.23 6.70
CA SER A 24 -7.74 0.96 6.76
C SER A 24 -7.14 0.65 5.39
N PRO A 25 -5.87 0.21 5.31
CA PRO A 25 -5.27 -0.14 4.04
C PRO A 25 -6.21 -1.11 3.35
N LYS A 26 -6.73 -0.73 2.18
CA LYS A 26 -7.55 -1.65 1.39
C LYS A 26 -6.67 -2.88 1.16
N THR A 27 -6.98 -3.98 1.84
CA THR A 27 -6.40 -5.27 1.49
C THR A 27 -6.81 -5.49 0.06
N CYS A 28 -5.85 -5.40 -0.86
CA CYS A 28 -6.06 -5.71 -2.26
C CYS A 28 -6.16 -7.24 -2.38
N SER A 29 -7.15 -7.81 -1.73
CA SER A 29 -7.75 -9.08 -2.07
C SER A 29 -8.66 -8.80 -3.25
N THR A 30 -8.05 -8.48 -4.40
CA THR A 30 -8.72 -8.67 -5.68
C THR A 30 -9.22 -10.10 -5.65
N ALA A 31 -10.54 -10.26 -5.69
CA ALA A 31 -11.28 -11.51 -5.56
C ALA A 31 -11.05 -12.49 -6.73
N GLY A 32 -9.81 -12.62 -7.20
CA GLY A 32 -9.47 -13.43 -8.36
C GLY A 32 -7.98 -13.71 -8.57
N LEU A 33 -7.07 -13.23 -7.72
CA LEU A 33 -5.65 -13.54 -7.88
C LEU A 33 -5.17 -14.51 -6.79
N PRO A 34 -4.71 -15.72 -7.16
CA PRO A 34 -4.24 -16.71 -6.21
C PRO A 34 -3.19 -16.11 -5.27
N SER A 35 -3.25 -16.44 -3.98
CA SER A 35 -2.28 -15.98 -2.97
C SER A 35 -0.82 -16.25 -3.38
N THR A 36 -0.63 -17.27 -4.22
CA THR A 36 0.63 -17.78 -4.79
C THR A 36 1.18 -16.97 -5.97
N THR A 37 0.55 -15.87 -6.38
CA THR A 37 1.05 -15.07 -7.52
C THR A 37 2.30 -14.29 -7.12
N SER A 38 3.33 -14.33 -7.97
CA SER A 38 4.61 -13.67 -7.73
C SER A 38 4.45 -12.16 -7.47
N ARG A 39 5.25 -11.64 -6.54
CA ARG A 39 5.20 -10.23 -6.12
C ARG A 39 6.59 -9.61 -6.15
N ILE A 40 6.65 -8.34 -6.53
CA ILE A 40 7.85 -7.51 -6.45
C ILE A 40 7.62 -6.42 -5.41
N LYS A 41 8.55 -6.27 -4.46
CA LYS A 41 8.53 -5.19 -3.47
C LYS A 41 9.11 -3.92 -4.10
N LEU A 42 8.34 -2.83 -4.06
CA LEU A 42 8.74 -1.51 -4.51
C LEU A 42 9.54 -0.79 -3.41
N ARG A 43 10.24 0.30 -3.78
CA ARG A 43 11.09 1.07 -2.86
C ARG A 43 10.32 1.67 -1.69
N ASP A 44 9.06 2.02 -1.90
CA ASP A 44 8.14 2.55 -0.88
C ASP A 44 7.49 1.46 -0.02
N GLY A 45 7.87 0.20 -0.20
CA GLY A 45 7.38 -0.93 0.58
C GLY A 45 6.09 -1.57 0.05
N ARG A 46 5.48 -1.04 -1.02
CA ARG A 46 4.30 -1.65 -1.66
C ARG A 46 4.67 -2.91 -2.44
N HIS A 47 3.72 -3.82 -2.63
CA HIS A 47 3.90 -5.05 -3.41
C HIS A 47 3.13 -4.97 -4.73
N LEU A 48 3.84 -5.05 -5.85
CA LEU A 48 3.26 -5.14 -7.19
C LEU A 48 3.10 -6.62 -7.55
N VAL A 49 1.89 -7.02 -7.92
CA VAL A 49 1.64 -8.38 -8.41
C VAL A 49 1.84 -8.42 -9.92
N TYR A 50 2.48 -9.48 -10.40
CA TYR A 50 2.76 -9.66 -11.81
C TYR A 50 2.62 -11.13 -12.20
N LYS A 51 2.48 -11.40 -13.50
CA LYS A 51 2.42 -12.74 -14.05
C LYS A 51 3.56 -12.92 -15.03
N GLU A 52 4.27 -14.04 -14.90
CA GLU A 52 5.35 -14.43 -15.81
C GLU A 52 4.78 -15.36 -16.88
N TYR A 53 5.34 -15.26 -18.09
CA TYR A 53 5.04 -16.14 -19.21
C TYR A 53 6.35 -16.56 -19.87
N GLY A 54 6.47 -17.83 -20.27
CA GLY A 54 7.68 -18.37 -20.88
C GLY A 54 8.74 -18.78 -19.86
N VAL A 55 9.98 -18.33 -20.06
CA VAL A 55 11.14 -18.69 -19.21
C VAL A 55 11.13 -17.86 -17.92
N PRO A 56 11.40 -18.46 -16.75
CA PRO A 56 11.48 -17.74 -15.48
C PRO A 56 12.46 -16.56 -15.53
N LYS A 57 12.10 -15.44 -14.90
CA LYS A 57 12.89 -14.20 -14.92
C LYS A 57 14.37 -14.37 -14.56
N LYS A 58 14.68 -15.30 -13.62
CA LYS A 58 16.06 -15.54 -13.15
C LYS A 58 16.95 -16.25 -14.18
N SER A 59 16.36 -16.95 -15.14
CA SER A 59 17.06 -17.73 -16.18
C SER A 59 16.89 -17.15 -17.58
N ALA A 60 16.14 -16.06 -17.73
CA ALA A 60 15.87 -15.44 -19.03
C ALA A 60 17.03 -14.51 -19.44
N ASN A 61 17.51 -14.67 -20.68
CA ASN A 61 18.51 -13.76 -21.28
C ASN A 61 17.93 -12.38 -21.59
N TYR A 62 16.62 -12.31 -21.87
CA TYR A 62 15.90 -11.08 -22.21
C TYR A 62 14.56 -11.03 -21.48
N ASN A 63 14.19 -9.85 -20.97
CA ASN A 63 12.96 -9.63 -20.21
C ASN A 63 12.09 -8.57 -20.88
N VAL A 64 10.86 -8.95 -21.25
CA VAL A 64 9.85 -8.02 -21.81
C VAL A 64 8.80 -7.74 -20.74
N ILE A 65 8.50 -6.46 -20.49
CA ILE A 65 7.55 -6.02 -19.45
C ILE A 65 6.32 -5.42 -20.12
N TYR A 66 5.15 -6.03 -19.89
CA TYR A 66 3.86 -5.50 -20.33
C TYR A 66 3.21 -4.69 -19.21
N VAL A 67 2.93 -3.42 -19.47
CA VAL A 67 2.21 -2.54 -18.54
C VAL A 67 0.85 -2.23 -19.15
N HIS A 68 -0.23 -2.59 -18.44
CA HIS A 68 -1.55 -2.15 -18.82
C HIS A 68 -1.79 -0.75 -18.26
N SER A 69 -2.08 0.22 -19.13
CA SER A 69 -2.54 1.53 -18.71
C SER A 69 -3.95 1.42 -18.14
N ARG A 70 -4.20 2.13 -17.05
CA ARG A 70 -5.55 2.34 -16.54
C ARG A 70 -6.16 3.47 -17.35
N LEU A 71 -7.26 3.20 -18.06
CA LEU A 71 -8.11 4.27 -18.60
C LEU A 71 -8.80 5.01 -17.45
#